data_AF-A0A7V7BMJ3-F1
#
_entry.id   AF-A0A7V7BMJ3-F1
#
_cell.length_a   1.000
_cell.length_b   1.000
_cell.length_c   1.000
_cell.angle_alpha   90.00
_cell.angle_beta   90.00
_cell.angle_gamma   90.00
#
_symmetry.space_group_name_H-M   'P 1'
#
loop_
_entity.id
_entity.type
_entity.pdbx_description
1 polymer ?
#
loop_
_entity_poly.entity_id
_entity_poly.type
_entity_poly.pdbx_seq_one_letter_code
_entity_poly.pdbx_strand_id
1 'polypeptide(L)' 'MIQKISISKVKAGMVLAEDVINQNRLILLKKGITLTDNIIQRFNKHEINEIFVKNDHNQTVINHSNVKKGTKYF' A
#
# COMPACT_ATOMS: atom_id res chain seq x y z
N MET A 1 -6.80 6.45 10.59
CA MET A 1 -8.02 5.92 9.95
C MET A 1 -7.68 4.66 9.17
N ILE A 2 -8.65 3.78 8.85
CA ILE A 2 -8.41 2.61 7.99
C ILE A 2 -8.64 3.02 6.54
N GLN A 3 -7.73 2.65 5.64
CA GLN A 3 -7.86 2.92 4.22
C GLN A 3 -7.67 1.64 3.41
N LYS A 4 -8.55 1.43 2.43
CA LYS A 4 -8.40 0.38 1.41
C LYS A 4 -7.48 0.89 0.30
N ILE A 5 -6.43 0.15 0.00
CA ILE A 5 -5.44 0.51 -1.01
C ILE A 5 -5.09 -0.70 -1.87
N SER A 6 -4.85 -0.46 -3.16
CA SER A 6 -4.35 -1.50 -4.06
C SER A 6 -2.91 -1.86 -3.73
N ILE A 7 -2.54 -3.14 -3.83
CA ILE A 7 -1.16 -3.60 -3.62
C ILE A 7 -0.14 -2.82 -4.45
N SER A 8 -0.52 -2.37 -5.65
CA SER A 8 0.33 -1.54 -6.52
C SER A 8 0.76 -0.19 -5.90
N LYS A 9 0.00 0.33 -4.93
CA LYS A 9 0.25 1.60 -4.24
C LYS A 9 0.77 1.41 -2.81
N VAL A 10 0.85 0.17 -2.34
CA VAL A 10 1.36 -0.16 -1.00
C VAL A 10 2.86 0.06 -0.98
N LYS A 11 3.35 0.57 0.15
CA LYS A 11 4.78 0.76 0.41
C LYS A 11 5.21 -0.02 1.64
N ALA A 12 6.47 -0.46 1.65
CA ALA A 12 7.08 -0.99 2.85
C ALA A 12 7.02 0.04 3.99
N GLY A 13 6.79 -0.42 5.20
CA GLY A 13 6.57 0.42 6.39
C GLY A 13 5.10 0.75 6.69
N MET A 14 4.17 0.50 5.78
CA MET A 14 2.73 0.58 6.09
C MET A 14 2.30 -0.54 7.03
N VAL A 15 1.28 -0.31 7.86
CA VAL A 15 0.79 -1.32 8.83
C VAL A 15 -0.58 -1.81 8.40
N LEU A 16 -0.79 -3.13 8.42
CA LEU A 16 -2.10 -3.73 8.16
C LEU A 16 -3.13 -3.31 9.21
N ALA A 17 -4.29 -2.84 8.75
CA ALA A 17 -5.42 -2.53 9.61
C ALA A 17 -6.26 -3.76 9.92
N GLU A 18 -6.35 -4.70 8.98
CA GLU A 18 -7.16 -5.92 9.07
C GLU A 18 -6.34 -7.15 8.66
N ASP A 19 -6.87 -8.34 8.98
CA ASP A 19 -6.29 -9.60 8.57
C ASP A 19 -6.42 -9.75 7.04
N VAL A 20 -5.33 -10.13 6.37
CA VAL A 20 -5.37 -10.45 4.94
C VAL A 20 -5.74 -11.90 4.79
N ILE A 21 -6.87 -12.16 4.13
CA ILE A 21 -7.43 -13.48 3.92
C ILE A 21 -7.32 -13.82 2.43
N ASN A 22 -6.89 -15.04 2.11
CA ASN A 22 -6.84 -15.52 0.73
C ASN A 22 -8.21 -16.06 0.26
N GLN A 23 -8.28 -16.45 -1.02
CA GLN A 23 -9.49 -17.04 -1.62
C GLN A 23 -9.98 -18.31 -0.90
N ASN A 24 -9.07 -19.04 -0.24
CA ASN A 24 -9.35 -20.26 0.54
C ASN A 24 -9.79 -19.96 1.99
N ARG A 25 -10.10 -18.71 2.32
CA ARG A 25 -10.43 -18.23 3.67
C ARG A 25 -9.32 -18.45 4.72
N LEU A 26 -8.08 -18.63 4.29
CA LEU A 26 -6.92 -18.74 5.17
C LEU A 26 -6.32 -17.35 5.41
N ILE A 27 -5.96 -17.07 6.66
CA ILE A 27 -5.26 -15.85 7.04
C ILE A 27 -3.82 -15.94 6.52
N LEU A 28 -3.48 -15.10 5.56
CA LEU A 28 -2.13 -14.91 5.06
C LEU A 28 -1.28 -14.12 6.06
N LEU A 29 -1.84 -13.03 6.58
CA LEU A 29 -1.19 -12.10 7.49
C LEU A 29 -2.20 -11.52 8.48
N LYS A 30 -1.79 -11.39 9.74
CA LYS A 30 -2.62 -10.79 10.79
C LYS A 30 -2.55 -9.26 10.75
N LYS A 31 -3.61 -8.63 11.25
CA LYS A 31 -3.68 -7.19 11.51
C LYS A 31 -2.53 -6.73 12.40
N GLY A 32 -2.09 -5.49 12.21
CA GLY A 32 -1.01 -4.88 12.96
C GLY A 32 0.40 -5.25 12.48
N ILE A 33 0.53 -6.13 11.48
CA ILE A 33 1.84 -6.42 10.87
C ILE A 33 2.27 -5.27 9.97
N THR A 34 3.54 -4.89 10.10
CA THR A 34 4.22 -3.96 9.20
C THR A 34 4.57 -4.66 7.90
N LEU A 35 4.19 -4.05 6.78
CA LEU A 35 4.45 -4.52 5.44
C LEU A 35 5.92 -4.31 5.11
N THR A 36 6.58 -5.37 4.66
CA THR A 36 7.94 -5.35 4.12
C THR A 36 7.90 -5.67 2.64
N ASP A 37 8.97 -5.40 1.91
CA ASP A 37 9.06 -5.72 0.48
C ASP A 37 8.80 -7.20 0.19
N ASN A 38 9.27 -8.09 1.07
CA ASN A 38 9.02 -9.53 0.96
C ASN A 38 7.53 -9.88 1.11
N ILE A 39 6.81 -9.19 2.00
CA ILE A 39 5.36 -9.36 2.16
C ILE A 39 4.61 -8.85 0.92
N ILE A 40 5.00 -7.69 0.40
CA ILE A 40 4.39 -7.10 -0.80
C ILE A 40 4.57 -8.04 -2.01
N GLN A 41 5.76 -8.63 -2.16
CA GLN A 41 6.00 -9.63 -3.20
C GLN A 41 5.14 -10.88 -3.03
N ARG A 42 4.88 -11.34 -1.80
CA ARG A 42 3.96 -12.46 -1.54
C ARG A 42 2.52 -12.15 -1.94
N PHE A 43 2.06 -10.92 -1.73
CA PHE A 43 0.71 -10.52 -2.15
C PHE A 43 0.51 -10.64 -3.66
N ASN A 44 1.51 -10.22 -4.44
CA ASN A 44 1.48 -10.39 -5.90
C ASN A 44 1.41 -11.88 -6.31
N LYS A 45 2.06 -12.79 -5.56
CA LYS A 45 2.01 -14.24 -5.81
C LYS A 45 0.68 -14.89 -5.45
N HIS A 46 -0.04 -14.34 -4.47
CA HIS A 46 -1.33 -14.86 -4.00
C HIS A 46 -2.53 -14.13 -4.62
N GLU A 47 -2.31 -13.34 -5.68
CA GLU A 47 -3.34 -12.58 -6.39
C GLU A 47 -4.18 -11.68 -5.47
N ILE A 48 -3.55 -11.14 -4.42
CA ILE A 48 -4.18 -10.17 -3.53
C ILE A 48 -4.13 -8.81 -4.23
N ASN A 49 -5.29 -8.25 -4.56
CA ASN A 49 -5.36 -6.99 -5.31
C ASN A 49 -5.44 -5.76 -4.41
N GLU A 50 -6.06 -5.90 -3.23
CA GLU A 50 -6.39 -4.80 -2.32
C GLU A 50 -6.24 -5.24 -0.86
N ILE A 51 -5.75 -4.33 -0.01
CA ILE A 51 -5.60 -4.56 1.43
C ILE A 51 -6.04 -3.32 2.22
N PHE A 52 -6.34 -3.53 3.50
CA PHE A 52 -6.64 -2.46 4.45
C PHE A 52 -5.38 -2.11 5.24
N VAL A 53 -4.95 -0.86 5.16
CA VAL A 53 -3.80 -0.32 5.90
C VAL A 53 -4.24 0.76 6.87
N LYS A 54 -3.49 0.92 7.97
CA LYS A 54 -3.62 2.06 8.87
C LYS A 54 -3.00 3.26 8.18
N ASN A 55 -3.85 4.22 7.83
CA ASN A 55 -3.38 5.52 7.37
C ASN A 55 -3.06 6.37 8.60
N ASP A 56 -1.77 6.54 8.85
CA ASP A 56 -1.26 7.58 9.74
C ASP A 56 -1.18 8.85 8.89
N HIS A 57 -1.84 9.93 9.32
CA HIS A 57 -2.00 11.17 8.54
C HIS A 57 -0.67 11.89 8.20
N ASN A 58 0.49 11.27 8.47
CA ASN A 58 1.83 11.81 8.22
C ASN A 58 2.55 11.21 6.99
N GLN A 59 1.96 10.27 6.26
CA GLN A 59 2.54 9.87 4.97
C GLN A 59 1.96 10.72 3.84
N THR A 60 2.53 11.93 3.72
CA THR A 60 2.43 12.78 2.53
C THR A 60 2.74 11.93 1.31
N VAL A 61 1.70 11.46 0.62
CA VAL A 61 1.83 10.97 -0.74
C VAL A 61 2.20 12.18 -1.57
N ILE A 62 3.49 12.46 -1.68
CA ILE A 62 4.05 13.28 -2.75
C ILE A 62 3.75 12.53 -4.05
N ASN A 63 2.53 12.71 -4.53
CA ASN A 63 2.19 12.52 -5.92
C ASN A 63 3.06 13.51 -6.68
N HIS A 64 4.19 13.05 -7.21
CA HIS A 64 4.89 13.73 -8.29
C HIS A 64 4.01 13.65 -9.55
N SER A 65 2.88 14.36 -9.52
CA SER A 65 2.13 14.71 -10.70
C SER A 65 2.92 15.78 -11.43
N ASN A 66 3.58 15.39 -12.52
CA ASN A 66 4.04 16.23 -13.62
C ASN A 66 3.61 17.71 -13.53
N VAL A 67 4.50 18.57 -13.03
CA VAL A 67 4.44 20.00 -13.34
C VAL A 67 5.53 20.27 -14.38
N LYS A 68 5.22 20.03 -15.66
CA LYS A 68 5.88 20.74 -16.76
C LYS A 68 5.51 22.22 -16.63
N LYS A 69 6.23 22.98 -15.80
CA LYS A 69 6.27 24.44 -15.94
C LYS A 69 7.40 24.75 -16.91
N GLY A 70 7.00 25.06 -18.15
CA GLY A 70 7.90 25.55 -19.18
C GLY A 70 8.70 26.71 -18.62
N THR A 71 10.01 26.53 -18.54
CA THR A 71 10.97 27.62 -18.41
C THR A 71 11.22 28.12 -19.82
N LYS A 72 10.84 29.36 -20.11
CA LYS A 72 11.53 30.16 -21.12
C LYS A 72 11.50 31.62 -20.69
N TYR A 73 12.68 32.06 -20.28
CA TYR A 73 13.13 33.44 -20.28
C TYR A 73 12.92 34.04 -21.67
N PHE A 74 12.39 35.26 -21.75
CA PHE A 74 12.84 36.44 -22.52
C PHE A 74 11.73 37.49 -22.49
#